data_AF-A0A3M7QHJ3-F1
#
_entry.id   AF-A0A3M7QHJ3-F1
#
_cell.length_a   1.000
_cell.length_b   1.000
_cell.length_c   1.000
_cell.angle_alpha   90.00
_cell.angle_beta   90.00
_cell.angle_gamma   90.00
#
_symmetry.space_group_name_H-M   'P 1'
#
loop_
_entity.id
_entity.type
_entity.pdbx_description
1 polymer ?
#
loop_
_entity_poly.entity_id
_entity_poly.type
_entity_poly.pdbx_seq_one_letter_code
_entity_poly.pdbx_strand_id
1 'polypeptide(L)'
;MVIRETKINAKKTEQEINTIDSQITSQELKVLKSGTELENIKIVQPVVKPAPRSQKQAELKSLFILSSSGSSTPKLKLNDCLVLYENLIEKNKISNINAEIFEFDRENLILSIFCNRISSLNLLRQEETELKRMGFERWWIFEIWKGNLFKVVKELKDSKQLNDLIMSLYQSTISVLNKSCLELVNSYIEQLSLNGNNSDCVIRAILHCCCTYQIQKAVDICLEYNMYQYALCIAQIRLAADSEILSKILIKYAVYSTQVGDYEMAVLCYIRLGDLENAYKTLIRRNSKNDSEFEHCLKLLSEKFKVYLNVE
;
A
#
# COMPACT_ATOMS: atom_id res chain seq x y z
N MET A 1 38.94 12.06 -36.65
CA MET A 1 37.68 12.84 -36.52
C MET A 1 36.61 12.09 -35.72
N VAL A 2 36.41 10.79 -35.96
CA VAL A 2 35.34 9.96 -35.35
C VAL A 2 35.31 9.93 -33.80
N ILE A 3 36.46 10.01 -33.10
CA ILE A 3 36.51 9.94 -31.62
C ILE A 3 36.03 11.24 -30.94
N ARG A 4 36.08 12.39 -31.63
CA ARG A 4 35.59 13.66 -31.07
C ARG A 4 34.07 13.77 -31.17
N GLU A 5 33.47 13.23 -32.23
CA GLU A 5 32.02 13.24 -32.42
C GLU A 5 31.28 12.35 -31.41
N THR A 6 31.84 11.19 -31.04
CA THR A 6 31.22 10.31 -30.02
C THR A 6 31.25 10.90 -28.61
N LYS A 7 32.31 11.63 -28.24
CA LYS A 7 32.39 12.33 -26.94
C LYS A 7 31.46 13.56 -26.87
N ILE A 8 31.23 14.23 -27.99
CA ILE A 8 30.27 15.35 -28.07
C ILE A 8 28.83 14.83 -27.96
N ASN A 9 28.51 13.71 -28.64
CA ASN A 9 27.19 13.10 -28.53
C ASN A 9 26.87 12.58 -27.12
N ALA A 10 27.84 11.95 -26.44
CA ALA A 10 27.64 11.45 -25.07
C ALA A 10 27.36 12.57 -24.06
N LYS A 11 28.08 13.70 -24.18
CA LYS A 11 27.83 14.89 -23.33
C LYS A 11 26.48 15.55 -23.61
N LYS A 12 26.04 15.52 -24.87
CA LYS A 12 24.73 16.05 -25.26
C LYS A 12 23.59 15.20 -24.69
N THR A 13 23.72 13.87 -24.73
CA THR A 13 22.76 12.95 -24.12
C THR A 13 22.71 13.04 -22.59
N GLU A 14 23.85 13.25 -21.90
CA GLU A 14 23.85 13.45 -20.43
C GLU A 14 23.16 14.77 -20.03
N GLN A 15 23.33 15.82 -20.82
CA GLN A 15 22.64 17.10 -20.59
C GLN A 15 21.12 16.98 -20.83
N GLU A 16 20.71 16.21 -21.84
CA GLU A 16 19.30 15.94 -22.12
C GLU A 16 18.65 15.12 -20.99
N ILE A 17 19.34 14.09 -20.46
CA ILE A 17 18.85 13.28 -19.32
C ILE A 17 18.69 14.13 -18.06
N ASN A 18 19.69 14.94 -17.72
CA ASN A 18 19.62 15.81 -16.53
C ASN A 18 18.51 16.86 -16.65
N THR A 19 18.22 17.32 -17.88
CA THR A 19 17.12 18.26 -18.13
C THR A 19 15.77 17.56 -17.94
N ILE A 20 15.63 16.32 -18.41
CA ILE A 20 14.43 15.50 -18.23
C ILE A 20 14.18 15.19 -16.74
N ASP A 21 15.22 14.80 -16.00
CA ASP A 21 15.13 14.53 -14.55
C ASP A 21 14.64 15.77 -13.78
N SER A 22 15.18 16.95 -14.11
CA SER A 22 14.74 18.21 -13.50
C SER A 22 13.29 18.57 -13.82
N GLN A 23 12.82 18.23 -15.02
CA GLN A 23 11.44 18.48 -15.45
C GLN A 23 10.45 17.54 -14.75
N ILE A 24 10.80 16.27 -14.57
CA ILE A 24 10.00 15.29 -13.82
C ILE A 24 9.86 15.73 -12.35
N THR A 25 10.95 16.12 -11.68
CA THR A 25 10.90 16.62 -10.30
C THR A 25 10.03 17.87 -10.16
N SER A 26 10.05 18.75 -11.16
CA SER A 26 9.22 19.98 -11.15
C SER A 26 7.72 19.70 -11.36
N GLN A 27 7.36 18.63 -12.08
CA GLN A 27 5.98 18.21 -12.28
C GLN A 27 5.43 17.48 -11.04
N GLU A 28 6.25 16.65 -10.38
CA GLU A 28 5.92 16.05 -9.08
C GLU A 28 5.50 17.13 -8.06
N LEU A 29 6.20 18.26 -8.03
CA LEU A 29 5.91 19.38 -7.13
C LEU A 29 4.68 20.23 -7.51
N LYS A 30 4.23 20.20 -8.77
CA LYS A 30 3.03 20.94 -9.22
C LYS A 30 1.74 20.18 -8.92
N VAL A 31 1.74 18.86 -9.06
CA VAL A 31 0.59 18.00 -8.75
C VAL A 31 0.25 18.06 -7.25
N LEU A 32 1.24 18.28 -6.39
CA LEU A 32 1.07 18.47 -4.95
C LEU A 32 0.36 19.78 -4.55
N LYS A 33 0.18 20.76 -5.45
CA LYS A 33 -0.30 22.12 -5.12
C LYS A 33 -1.69 22.47 -5.66
N SER A 34 -2.30 21.66 -6.52
CA SER A 34 -3.54 22.02 -7.23
C SER A 34 -4.82 21.37 -6.68
N GLY A 35 -4.78 20.79 -5.49
CA GLY A 35 -5.92 20.05 -4.90
C GLY A 35 -6.67 20.82 -3.82
N THR A 36 -7.26 21.97 -4.14
CA THR A 36 -8.21 22.68 -3.25
C THR A 36 -9.31 23.31 -4.10
N GLU A 37 -10.55 22.86 -3.86
CA GLU A 37 -11.88 23.28 -4.38
C GLU A 37 -12.65 21.99 -4.77
N LEU A 38 -13.85 21.61 -4.30
CA LEU A 38 -14.94 22.27 -3.58
C LEU A 38 -15.82 21.21 -2.86
N GLU A 39 -16.46 21.67 -1.79
CA GLU A 39 -17.83 21.45 -1.29
C GLU A 39 -18.68 20.20 -1.65
N ASN A 40 -19.28 19.66 -0.58
CA ASN A 40 -20.64 19.10 -0.43
C ASN A 40 -21.09 17.96 -1.36
N ILE A 41 -20.98 16.72 -0.86
CA ILE A 41 -21.73 15.57 -1.40
C ILE A 41 -22.45 14.83 -0.27
N LYS A 42 -23.80 14.81 -0.36
CA LYS A 42 -24.70 14.05 0.51
C LYS A 42 -24.53 12.54 0.29
N ILE A 43 -24.50 11.81 1.39
CA ILE A 43 -24.41 10.34 1.45
C ILE A 43 -25.66 9.72 0.80
N VAL A 44 -25.48 9.00 -0.31
CA VAL A 44 -26.47 8.06 -0.86
C VAL A 44 -25.80 6.71 -1.03
N GLN A 45 -26.35 5.69 -0.37
CA GLN A 45 -25.85 4.31 -0.40
C GLN A 45 -25.96 3.71 -1.81
N PRO A 46 -24.90 3.15 -2.42
CA PRO A 46 -25.04 2.40 -3.66
C PRO A 46 -25.32 0.92 -3.38
N VAL A 47 -26.40 0.43 -3.98
CA VAL A 47 -26.81 -0.97 -4.04
C VAL A 47 -25.75 -1.79 -4.79
N VAL A 48 -25.12 -2.74 -4.10
CA VAL A 48 -24.07 -3.63 -4.64
C VAL A 48 -24.70 -4.80 -5.40
N LYS A 49 -24.32 -4.99 -6.66
CA LYS A 49 -24.57 -6.24 -7.41
C LYS A 49 -23.50 -7.29 -7.04
N PRO A 50 -23.84 -8.58 -6.91
CA PRO A 50 -22.93 -9.60 -6.40
C PRO A 50 -21.84 -9.98 -7.42
N ALA A 51 -20.59 -10.08 -6.94
CA ALA A 51 -19.43 -10.52 -7.72
C ALA A 51 -19.48 -12.04 -8.01
N PRO A 52 -18.98 -12.50 -9.18
CA PRO A 52 -18.94 -13.91 -9.52
C PRO A 52 -17.85 -14.67 -8.76
N ARG A 53 -18.11 -15.98 -8.62
CA ARG A 53 -17.45 -16.96 -7.74
C ARG A 53 -15.92 -17.07 -7.91
N SER A 54 -15.27 -17.27 -6.76
CA SER A 54 -13.85 -17.54 -6.52
C SER A 54 -13.23 -18.58 -7.46
N GLN A 55 -12.43 -18.12 -8.42
CA GLN A 55 -11.43 -18.93 -9.10
C GLN A 55 -10.15 -18.91 -8.26
N LYS A 56 -9.55 -20.09 -8.02
CA LYS A 56 -8.30 -20.26 -7.25
C LYS A 56 -7.19 -19.42 -7.88
N GLN A 57 -6.92 -18.27 -7.27
CA GLN A 57 -5.76 -17.43 -7.56
C GLN A 57 -4.51 -18.18 -7.08
N ALA A 58 -3.48 -18.27 -7.92
CA ALA A 58 -2.18 -18.80 -7.48
C ALA A 58 -1.64 -17.91 -6.36
N GLU A 59 -1.48 -18.49 -5.16
CA GLU A 59 -1.04 -17.78 -3.96
C GLU A 59 0.28 -17.06 -4.23
N LEU A 60 0.24 -15.74 -4.18
CA LEU A 60 1.45 -14.93 -4.07
C LEU A 60 2.20 -15.40 -2.82
N LYS A 61 3.48 -15.75 -2.96
CA LYS A 61 4.40 -15.62 -1.83
C LYS A 61 4.35 -14.15 -1.42
N SER A 62 3.75 -13.86 -0.27
CA SER A 62 3.56 -12.50 0.23
C SER A 62 4.89 -11.75 0.19
N LEU A 63 4.90 -10.56 -0.42
CA LEU A 63 6.08 -9.70 -0.45
C LEU A 63 6.44 -9.18 0.95
N PHE A 64 5.46 -9.15 1.86
CA PHE A 64 5.65 -8.79 3.27
C PHE A 64 6.03 -10.01 4.09
N ILE A 65 7.30 -10.40 4.07
CA ILE A 65 7.77 -11.64 4.70
C ILE A 65 7.72 -11.51 6.23
N LEU A 66 8.22 -10.40 6.78
CA LEU A 66 8.19 -10.17 8.23
C LEU A 66 6.77 -10.01 8.76
N SER A 67 5.96 -9.24 8.03
CA SER A 67 4.60 -8.93 8.49
C SER A 67 3.67 -10.15 8.39
N SER A 68 3.93 -11.06 7.45
CA SER A 68 3.18 -12.31 7.30
C SER A 68 3.58 -13.37 8.34
N SER A 69 4.82 -13.35 8.83
CA SER A 69 5.27 -14.28 9.89
C SER A 69 4.80 -13.86 11.28
N GLY A 70 4.72 -12.56 11.57
CA GLY A 70 4.27 -12.02 12.87
C GLY A 70 2.76 -12.20 13.14
N SER A 71 1.91 -12.11 12.13
CA SER A 71 0.44 -12.04 12.30
C SER A 71 -0.29 -13.39 12.16
N SER A 72 0.42 -14.53 12.27
CA SER A 72 -0.12 -15.84 11.87
C SER A 72 -1.19 -16.40 12.84
N THR A 73 -1.23 -15.95 14.09
CA THR A 73 -2.24 -16.41 15.06
C THR A 73 -3.31 -15.36 15.31
N PRO A 74 -4.58 -15.75 15.48
CA PRO A 74 -5.66 -14.81 15.78
C PRO A 74 -5.44 -14.04 17.09
N LYS A 75 -4.66 -14.61 18.03
CA LYS A 75 -4.27 -13.95 19.27
C LYS A 75 -3.42 -12.70 19.03
N LEU A 76 -2.40 -12.84 18.19
CA LEU A 76 -1.49 -11.73 17.85
C LEU A 76 -2.25 -10.62 17.13
N LYS A 77 -3.16 -10.98 16.21
CA LYS A 77 -4.04 -10.01 15.54
C LYS A 77 -4.99 -9.26 16.49
N LEU A 78 -5.40 -9.88 17.60
CA LEU A 78 -6.23 -9.21 18.59
C LEU A 78 -5.39 -8.29 19.49
N ASN A 79 -4.16 -8.69 19.81
CA ASN A 79 -3.19 -7.82 20.48
C ASN A 79 -2.85 -6.60 19.60
N ASP A 80 -2.70 -6.82 18.29
CA ASP A 80 -2.55 -5.76 17.29
C ASP A 80 -3.69 -4.74 17.37
N CYS A 81 -4.94 -5.20 17.55
CA CYS A 81 -6.10 -4.32 17.73
C CYS A 81 -5.99 -3.45 19.00
N LEU A 82 -5.56 -4.04 20.12
CA LEU A 82 -5.36 -3.32 21.38
C LEU A 82 -4.25 -2.26 21.23
N VAL A 83 -3.10 -2.66 20.70
CA VAL A 83 -1.95 -1.78 20.49
C VAL A 83 -2.31 -0.63 19.55
N LEU A 84 -3.07 -0.90 18.47
CA LEU A 84 -3.52 0.14 17.56
C LEU A 84 -4.52 1.09 18.23
N TYR A 85 -5.46 0.55 19.02
CA TYR A 85 -6.43 1.33 19.78
C TYR A 85 -5.76 2.29 20.76
N GLU A 86 -4.83 1.80 21.58
CA GLU A 86 -4.10 2.61 22.56
C GLU A 86 -3.29 3.72 21.88
N ASN A 87 -2.66 3.40 20.75
CA ASN A 87 -1.82 4.35 20.04
C ASN A 87 -2.61 5.43 19.29
N LEU A 88 -3.77 5.09 18.70
CA LEU A 88 -4.56 6.04 17.92
C LEU A 88 -5.60 6.78 18.75
N ILE A 89 -6.32 6.07 19.62
CA ILE A 89 -7.53 6.57 20.29
C ILE A 89 -7.20 7.11 21.68
N GLU A 90 -6.56 6.32 22.55
CA GLU A 90 -6.27 6.78 23.92
C GLU A 90 -5.29 7.96 23.94
N LYS A 91 -4.34 7.98 23.01
CA LYS A 91 -3.43 9.12 22.86
C LYS A 91 -4.07 10.33 22.14
N ASN A 92 -5.35 10.25 21.73
CA ASN A 92 -6.07 11.28 20.96
C ASN A 92 -5.26 11.80 19.75
N LYS A 93 -4.45 10.93 19.14
CA LYS A 93 -3.52 11.31 18.08
C LYS A 93 -4.17 11.33 16.71
N ILE A 94 -5.47 11.05 16.58
CA ILE A 94 -6.16 11.04 15.28
C ILE A 94 -5.96 12.37 14.52
N SER A 95 -5.85 13.51 15.21
CA SER A 95 -5.57 14.81 14.58
C SER A 95 -4.08 15.07 14.30
N ASN A 96 -3.16 14.29 14.89
CA ASN A 96 -1.70 14.52 14.87
C ASN A 96 -0.88 13.29 14.42
N ILE A 97 -1.54 12.31 13.78
CA ILE A 97 -0.96 11.06 13.24
C ILE A 97 0.32 11.31 12.41
N ASN A 98 0.44 12.48 11.79
CA ASN A 98 1.46 12.78 10.78
C ASN A 98 2.85 13.13 11.33
N ALA A 99 3.00 13.42 12.63
CA ALA A 99 4.25 13.96 13.19
C ALA A 99 5.11 12.93 13.92
N GLU A 100 4.53 11.83 14.41
CA GLU A 100 5.24 10.89 15.28
C GLU A 100 5.66 9.61 14.56
N ILE A 101 6.80 9.03 14.95
CA ILE A 101 7.21 7.72 14.46
C ILE A 101 6.68 6.68 15.43
N PHE A 102 5.73 5.85 14.97
CA PHE A 102 5.35 4.65 15.72
C PHE A 102 6.37 3.56 15.42
N GLU A 103 7.06 3.10 16.46
CA GLU A 103 7.94 1.94 16.41
C GLU A 103 7.16 0.74 16.92
N PHE A 104 7.09 -0.30 16.07
CA PHE A 104 6.45 -1.57 16.40
C PHE A 104 7.50 -2.67 16.41
N ASP A 105 7.33 -3.62 17.32
CA ASP A 105 8.13 -4.85 17.32
C ASP A 105 7.89 -5.68 16.06
N ARG A 106 8.77 -6.64 15.78
CA ARG A 106 8.65 -7.51 14.58
C ARG A 106 7.29 -8.21 14.48
N GLU A 107 6.67 -8.52 15.62
CA GLU A 107 5.38 -9.21 15.69
C GLU A 107 4.22 -8.31 15.23
N ASN A 108 4.29 -7.01 15.51
CA ASN A 108 3.23 -6.03 15.24
C ASN A 108 3.58 -5.11 14.05
N LEU A 109 4.60 -5.47 13.26
CA LEU A 109 5.17 -4.58 12.26
C LEU A 109 4.15 -4.13 11.20
N ILE A 110 3.16 -4.97 10.92
CA ILE A 110 2.05 -4.68 9.99
C ILE A 110 1.22 -3.46 10.42
N LEU A 111 1.14 -3.16 11.72
CA LEU A 111 0.42 -2.00 12.26
C LEU A 111 0.97 -0.67 11.72
N SER A 112 2.23 -0.66 11.29
CA SER A 112 2.87 0.50 10.68
C SER A 112 2.08 1.05 9.48
N ILE A 113 1.42 0.17 8.70
CA ILE A 113 0.61 0.55 7.54
C ILE A 113 -0.65 1.33 7.97
N PHE A 114 -1.21 0.97 9.13
CA PHE A 114 -2.41 1.59 9.68
C PHE A 114 -2.13 2.92 10.39
N CYS A 115 -0.87 3.22 10.73
CA CYS A 115 -0.57 4.41 11.52
C CYS A 115 -0.35 5.64 10.64
N ASN A 116 0.82 5.77 10.02
CA ASN A 116 1.17 6.94 9.22
C ASN A 116 2.14 6.57 8.10
N ARG A 117 2.38 7.57 7.24
CA ARG A 117 3.32 7.46 6.13
C ARG A 117 4.73 7.12 6.58
N ILE A 118 5.21 7.70 7.68
CA ILE A 118 6.59 7.52 8.14
C ILE A 118 6.83 6.10 8.65
N SER A 119 5.94 5.58 9.50
CA SER A 119 5.93 4.20 9.97
C SER A 119 5.78 3.22 8.80
N SER A 120 4.91 3.50 7.83
CA SER A 120 4.78 2.67 6.62
C SER A 120 6.08 2.60 5.81
N LEU A 121 6.79 3.73 5.67
CA LEU A 121 8.11 3.77 5.04
C LEU A 121 9.15 2.98 5.83
N ASN A 122 9.10 3.02 7.17
CA ASN A 122 9.99 2.25 8.03
C ASN A 122 9.74 0.75 7.91
N LEU A 123 8.48 0.31 7.90
CA LEU A 123 8.12 -1.07 7.58
C LEU A 123 8.73 -1.51 6.25
N LEU A 124 8.55 -0.73 5.18
CA LEU A 124 9.11 -1.08 3.87
C LEU A 124 10.64 -1.19 3.90
N ARG A 125 11.34 -0.34 4.66
CA ARG A 125 12.80 -0.43 4.82
C ARG A 125 13.23 -1.73 5.51
N GLN A 126 12.50 -2.14 6.55
CA GLN A 126 12.80 -3.37 7.28
C GLN A 126 12.55 -4.60 6.41
N GLU A 127 11.40 -4.66 5.72
CA GLU A 127 11.07 -5.74 4.78
C GLU A 127 12.07 -5.79 3.62
N GLU A 128 12.48 -4.64 3.07
CA GLU A 128 13.51 -4.57 2.02
C GLU A 128 14.85 -5.16 2.50
N THR A 129 15.27 -4.83 3.73
CA THR A 129 16.53 -5.31 4.30
C THR A 129 16.51 -6.82 4.47
N GLU A 130 15.40 -7.38 4.92
CA GLU A 130 15.23 -8.83 5.05
C GLU A 130 15.15 -9.54 3.69
N LEU A 131 14.44 -8.96 2.72
CA LEU A 131 14.43 -9.48 1.35
C LEU A 131 15.83 -9.52 0.74
N LYS A 132 16.61 -8.46 0.93
CA LYS A 132 18.03 -8.40 0.52
C LYS A 132 18.86 -9.48 1.23
N ARG A 133 18.68 -9.65 2.54
CA ARG A 133 19.38 -10.67 3.35
C ARG A 133 19.07 -12.10 2.88
N MET A 134 17.81 -12.35 2.51
CA MET A 134 17.36 -13.65 2.01
C MET A 134 17.71 -13.89 0.53
N GLY A 135 18.32 -12.91 -0.14
CA GLY A 135 18.68 -13.00 -1.56
C GLY A 135 17.48 -12.95 -2.51
N PHE A 136 16.32 -12.43 -2.06
CA PHE A 136 15.16 -12.28 -2.93
C PHE A 136 15.37 -11.14 -3.91
N GLU A 137 15.33 -11.48 -5.20
CA GLU A 137 15.46 -10.53 -6.32
C GLU A 137 14.28 -9.56 -6.47
N ARG A 138 13.37 -9.46 -5.50
CA ARG A 138 12.16 -8.61 -5.55
C ARG A 138 12.15 -7.45 -4.55
N TRP A 139 13.24 -7.24 -3.81
CA TRP A 139 13.36 -6.13 -2.85
C TRP A 139 13.08 -4.75 -3.46
N TRP A 140 13.39 -4.58 -4.75
CA TRP A 140 13.21 -3.32 -5.47
C TRP A 140 11.74 -2.93 -5.66
N ILE A 141 10.78 -3.85 -5.50
CA ILE A 141 9.34 -3.54 -5.58
C ILE A 141 8.96 -2.45 -4.57
N PHE A 142 9.48 -2.55 -3.35
CA PHE A 142 9.24 -1.55 -2.30
C PHE A 142 9.92 -0.21 -2.60
N GLU A 143 11.09 -0.21 -3.25
CA GLU A 143 11.72 1.02 -3.72
C GLU A 143 10.91 1.70 -4.83
N ILE A 144 10.31 0.93 -5.73
CA ILE A 144 9.43 1.48 -6.75
C ILE A 144 8.16 2.06 -6.14
N TRP A 145 7.56 1.43 -5.14
CA TRP A 145 6.40 2.00 -4.43
C TRP A 145 6.76 3.28 -3.67
N LYS A 146 7.99 3.39 -3.15
CA LYS A 146 8.51 4.65 -2.57
C LYS A 146 8.70 5.73 -3.64
N GLY A 147 8.89 5.35 -4.90
CA GLY A 147 9.15 6.24 -6.04
C GLY A 147 10.62 6.33 -6.44
N ASN A 148 11.48 5.44 -5.93
CA ASN A 148 12.93 5.51 -6.09
C ASN A 148 13.42 4.62 -7.24
N LEU A 149 12.75 4.64 -8.40
CA LEU A 149 13.12 3.78 -9.54
C LEU A 149 14.55 4.03 -10.02
N PHE A 150 14.99 5.28 -10.12
CA PHE A 150 16.36 5.60 -10.57
C PHE A 150 17.44 5.04 -9.65
N LYS A 151 17.19 5.02 -8.33
CA LYS A 151 18.08 4.39 -7.35
C LYS A 151 18.17 2.88 -7.61
N VAL A 152 17.05 2.22 -7.83
CA VAL A 152 16.98 0.79 -8.18
C VAL A 152 17.77 0.51 -9.46
N VAL A 153 17.54 1.28 -10.52
CA VAL A 153 18.22 1.12 -11.81
C VAL A 153 19.73 1.27 -11.65
N LYS A 154 20.18 2.26 -10.86
CA LYS A 154 21.60 2.47 -10.56
C LYS A 154 22.21 1.28 -9.80
N GLU A 155 21.58 0.84 -8.72
CA GLU A 155 22.06 -0.30 -7.93
C GLU A 155 22.15 -1.59 -8.75
N LEU A 156 21.11 -1.88 -9.55
CA LEU A 156 21.08 -3.07 -10.41
C LEU A 156 22.05 -2.99 -11.60
N LYS A 157 22.31 -1.78 -12.11
CA LYS A 157 23.35 -1.55 -13.13
C LYS A 157 24.73 -1.85 -12.57
N ASP A 158 25.03 -1.33 -11.37
CA ASP A 158 26.31 -1.52 -10.71
C ASP A 158 26.56 -2.99 -10.33
N SER A 159 25.50 -3.71 -9.95
CA SER A 159 25.55 -5.15 -9.66
C SER A 159 25.45 -6.07 -10.89
N LYS A 160 25.25 -5.51 -12.10
CA LYS A 160 25.00 -6.25 -13.35
C LYS A 160 23.77 -7.18 -13.30
N GLN A 161 22.73 -6.76 -12.58
CA GLN A 161 21.47 -7.48 -12.40
C GLN A 161 20.27 -6.76 -13.06
N LEU A 162 20.51 -5.90 -14.05
CA LEU A 162 19.44 -5.32 -14.84
C LEU A 162 18.66 -6.42 -15.55
N ASN A 163 17.33 -6.34 -15.49
CA ASN A 163 16.42 -7.27 -16.14
C ASN A 163 15.43 -6.50 -17.03
N ASP A 164 14.76 -7.24 -17.91
CA ASP A 164 13.85 -6.67 -18.91
C ASP A 164 12.67 -5.92 -18.26
N LEU A 165 12.23 -6.36 -17.08
CA LEU A 165 11.14 -5.71 -16.34
C LEU A 165 11.56 -4.35 -15.80
N ILE A 166 12.76 -4.21 -15.24
CA ILE A 166 13.28 -2.93 -14.76
C ILE A 166 13.47 -1.97 -15.93
N MET A 167 13.94 -2.48 -17.07
CA MET A 167 14.04 -1.67 -18.29
C MET A 167 12.67 -1.20 -18.80
N SER A 168 11.65 -2.07 -18.78
CA SER A 168 10.30 -1.69 -19.19
C SER A 168 9.66 -0.68 -18.21
N LEU A 169 9.92 -0.79 -16.91
CA LEU A 169 9.48 0.16 -15.89
C LEU A 169 10.17 1.51 -16.03
N TYR A 170 11.47 1.52 -16.32
CA TYR A 170 12.22 2.73 -16.65
C TYR A 170 11.61 3.44 -17.87
N GLN A 171 11.35 2.68 -18.94
CA GLN A 171 10.70 3.23 -20.14
C GLN A 171 9.29 3.77 -19.85
N SER A 172 8.55 3.14 -18.94
CA SER A 172 7.22 3.59 -18.53
C SER A 172 7.26 4.91 -17.77
N THR A 173 8.35 5.20 -17.06
CA THR A 173 8.51 6.50 -16.40
C THR A 173 8.71 7.61 -17.42
N ILE A 174 9.51 7.34 -18.46
CA ILE A 174 9.76 8.29 -19.56
C ILE A 174 8.50 8.51 -20.40
N SER A 175 7.63 7.50 -20.55
CA SER A 175 6.43 7.59 -21.37
C SER A 175 5.46 8.68 -20.91
N VAL A 176 5.53 9.11 -19.63
CA VAL A 176 4.72 10.22 -19.09
C VAL A 176 4.92 11.52 -19.87
N LEU A 177 6.09 11.71 -20.50
CA LEU A 177 6.42 12.89 -21.31
C LEU A 177 5.82 12.86 -22.72
N ASN A 178 5.30 11.72 -23.16
CA ASN A 178 4.74 11.54 -24.50
C ASN A 178 3.38 10.85 -24.44
N LYS A 179 2.33 11.56 -24.82
CA LYS A 179 0.94 11.09 -24.74
C LYS A 179 0.72 9.73 -25.44
N SER A 180 1.25 9.54 -26.65
CA SER A 180 1.08 8.28 -27.39
C SER A 180 1.80 7.11 -26.73
N CYS A 181 2.98 7.35 -26.15
CA CYS A 181 3.68 6.34 -25.36
C CYS A 181 2.93 6.03 -24.06
N LEU A 182 2.36 7.04 -23.39
CA LEU A 182 1.55 6.85 -22.20
C LEU A 182 0.28 6.04 -22.49
N GLU A 183 -0.40 6.30 -23.60
CA GLU A 183 -1.55 5.53 -24.06
C GLU A 183 -1.18 4.05 -24.30
N LEU A 184 -0.04 3.78 -24.94
CA LEU A 184 0.45 2.42 -25.14
C LEU A 184 0.73 1.71 -23.81
N VAL A 185 1.37 2.39 -22.86
CA VAL A 185 1.62 1.85 -21.52
C VAL A 185 0.31 1.60 -20.78
N ASN A 186 -0.70 2.47 -20.94
CA ASN A 186 -2.02 2.27 -20.35
C ASN A 186 -2.72 1.02 -20.89
N SER A 187 -2.69 0.81 -22.21
CA SER A 187 -3.20 -0.41 -22.83
C SER A 187 -2.44 -1.66 -22.37
N TYR A 188 -1.11 -1.54 -22.18
CA TYR A 188 -0.30 -2.64 -21.65
C TYR A 188 -0.67 -2.98 -20.19
N ILE A 189 -0.87 -1.96 -19.34
CA ILE A 189 -1.36 -2.13 -17.96
C ILE A 189 -2.71 -2.87 -17.96
N GLU A 190 -3.63 -2.50 -18.84
CA GLU A 190 -4.94 -3.15 -18.96
C GLU A 190 -4.83 -4.61 -19.40
N GLN A 191 -3.93 -4.92 -20.34
CA GLN A 191 -3.65 -6.30 -20.73
C GLN A 191 -3.07 -7.13 -19.58
N LEU A 192 -2.14 -6.54 -18.81
CA LEU A 192 -1.58 -7.20 -17.63
C LEU A 192 -2.62 -7.43 -16.54
N SER A 193 -3.51 -6.46 -16.31
CA SER A 193 -4.59 -6.59 -15.34
C SER A 193 -5.66 -7.57 -15.79
N LEU A 194 -5.96 -7.72 -17.09
CA LEU A 194 -6.93 -8.71 -17.57
C LEU A 194 -6.40 -10.15 -17.51
N ASN A 195 -5.09 -10.34 -17.60
CA ASN A 195 -4.42 -11.64 -17.47
C ASN A 195 -4.24 -12.10 -16.01
N GLY A 196 -5.08 -11.62 -15.09
CA GLY A 196 -4.91 -11.72 -13.64
C GLY A 196 -5.01 -13.10 -13.00
N ASN A 197 -5.11 -14.18 -13.80
CA ASN A 197 -4.87 -15.54 -13.32
C ASN A 197 -3.41 -15.72 -12.86
N ASN A 198 -2.49 -14.91 -13.36
CA ASN A 198 -1.10 -14.86 -12.91
C ASN A 198 -0.89 -13.64 -12.01
N SER A 199 -0.60 -13.90 -10.75
CA SER A 199 -0.38 -12.86 -9.74
C SER A 199 0.89 -12.02 -9.99
N ASP A 200 1.85 -12.55 -10.76
CA ASP A 200 3.00 -11.77 -11.24
C ASP A 200 2.59 -10.67 -12.22
N CYS A 201 1.62 -10.95 -13.11
CA CYS A 201 1.12 -9.98 -14.08
C CYS A 201 0.46 -8.79 -13.39
N VAL A 202 -0.32 -9.06 -12.33
CA VAL A 202 -0.98 -8.00 -11.56
C VAL A 202 0.04 -7.10 -10.85
N ILE A 203 1.08 -7.68 -10.24
CA ILE A 203 2.15 -6.90 -9.62
C ILE A 203 2.87 -6.02 -10.65
N ARG A 204 3.15 -6.54 -11.85
CA ARG A 204 3.74 -5.74 -12.93
C ARG A 204 2.83 -4.56 -13.32
N ALA A 205 1.52 -4.80 -13.46
CA ALA A 205 0.56 -3.74 -13.76
C ALA A 205 0.62 -2.62 -12.71
N ILE A 206 0.62 -2.99 -11.43
CA ILE A 206 0.73 -2.05 -10.30
C ILE A 206 2.04 -1.25 -10.37
N LEU A 207 3.16 -1.92 -10.64
CA LEU A 207 4.47 -1.27 -10.78
C LEU A 207 4.52 -0.27 -11.93
N HIS A 208 3.94 -0.61 -13.09
CA HIS A 208 3.84 0.30 -14.22
C HIS A 208 2.98 1.52 -13.87
N CYS A 209 1.84 1.35 -13.17
CA CYS A 209 1.04 2.47 -12.67
C CYS A 209 1.83 3.36 -11.69
N CYS A 210 2.63 2.78 -10.80
CA CYS A 210 3.48 3.54 -9.88
C CYS A 210 4.53 4.38 -10.65
N CYS A 211 5.14 3.81 -11.69
CA CYS A 211 6.13 4.49 -12.53
C CYS A 211 5.53 5.60 -13.41
N THR A 212 4.26 5.47 -13.82
CA THR A 212 3.53 6.50 -14.57
C THR A 212 2.79 7.49 -13.66
N TYR A 213 3.01 7.43 -12.35
CA TYR A 213 2.34 8.26 -11.33
C TYR A 213 0.81 8.12 -11.26
N GLN A 214 0.24 7.05 -11.84
CA GLN A 214 -1.19 6.74 -11.80
C GLN A 214 -1.54 5.95 -10.53
N ILE A 215 -1.33 6.56 -9.36
CA ILE A 215 -1.47 5.88 -8.06
C ILE A 215 -2.90 5.41 -7.79
N GLN A 216 -3.92 6.19 -8.21
CA GLN A 216 -5.32 5.79 -8.08
C GLN A 216 -5.61 4.50 -8.87
N LYS A 217 -5.15 4.42 -10.13
CA LYS A 217 -5.28 3.22 -10.96
C LYS A 217 -4.56 2.02 -10.34
N ALA A 218 -3.38 2.23 -9.73
CA ALA A 218 -2.66 1.18 -9.00
C ALA A 218 -3.50 0.64 -7.82
N VAL A 219 -4.12 1.52 -7.04
CA VAL A 219 -5.01 1.16 -5.92
C VAL A 219 -6.23 0.40 -6.41
N ASP A 220 -6.87 0.85 -7.48
CA ASP A 220 -8.06 0.20 -8.04
C ASP A 220 -7.76 -1.24 -8.48
N ILE A 221 -6.64 -1.45 -9.19
CA ILE A 221 -6.17 -2.80 -9.55
C ILE A 221 -5.96 -3.65 -8.29
N CYS A 222 -5.30 -3.12 -7.26
CA CYS A 222 -5.11 -3.87 -6.01
C CYS A 222 -6.46 -4.27 -5.38
N LEU A 223 -7.47 -3.39 -5.39
CA LEU A 223 -8.79 -3.67 -4.84
C LEU A 223 -9.56 -4.73 -5.64
N GLU A 224 -9.49 -4.69 -6.97
CA GLU A 224 -10.10 -5.71 -7.84
C GLU A 224 -9.54 -7.11 -7.56
N TYR A 225 -8.25 -7.19 -7.23
CA TYR A 225 -7.56 -8.44 -6.92
C TYR A 225 -7.50 -8.78 -5.42
N ASN A 226 -8.27 -8.09 -4.57
CA ASN A 226 -8.29 -8.29 -3.11
C ASN A 226 -6.91 -8.13 -2.42
N MET A 227 -5.98 -7.39 -3.03
CA MET A 227 -4.65 -7.08 -2.49
C MET A 227 -4.69 -5.87 -1.56
N TYR A 228 -5.51 -5.92 -0.51
CA TYR A 228 -5.80 -4.76 0.33
C TYR A 228 -4.58 -4.20 1.07
N GLN A 229 -3.67 -5.06 1.54
CA GLN A 229 -2.43 -4.61 2.21
C GLN A 229 -1.54 -3.80 1.26
N TYR A 230 -1.45 -4.23 0.01
CA TYR A 230 -0.69 -3.56 -1.05
C TYR A 230 -1.34 -2.21 -1.39
N ALA A 231 -2.67 -2.21 -1.58
CA ALA A 231 -3.44 -0.98 -1.82
C ALA A 231 -3.22 0.04 -0.70
N LEU A 232 -3.36 -0.39 0.55
CA LEU A 232 -3.23 0.47 1.72
C LEU A 232 -1.81 1.02 1.85
N CYS A 233 -0.79 0.18 1.68
CA CYS A 233 0.62 0.59 1.75
C CYS A 233 0.97 1.61 0.65
N ILE A 234 0.59 1.34 -0.60
CA ILE A 234 0.84 2.26 -1.72
C ILE A 234 0.12 3.59 -1.50
N ALA A 235 -1.16 3.54 -1.09
CA ALA A 235 -1.94 4.74 -0.80
C ALA A 235 -1.30 5.55 0.35
N GLN A 236 -0.92 4.90 1.44
CA GLN A 236 -0.33 5.55 2.61
C GLN A 236 1.02 6.22 2.31
N ILE A 237 1.79 5.63 1.39
CA ILE A 237 3.13 6.12 1.02
C ILE A 237 3.09 7.15 -0.10
N ARG A 238 2.06 7.19 -0.94
CA ARG A 238 2.04 8.07 -2.13
C ARG A 238 0.92 9.10 -2.12
N LEU A 239 -0.15 8.89 -1.37
CA LEU A 239 -1.24 9.85 -1.21
C LEU A 239 -1.10 10.65 0.08
N ALA A 240 -1.95 11.67 0.22
CA ALA A 240 -2.11 12.41 1.46
C ALA A 240 -2.78 11.52 2.53
N ALA A 241 -2.39 11.73 3.79
CA ALA A 241 -2.82 10.91 4.93
C ALA A 241 -4.34 10.88 5.14
N ASP A 242 -5.04 11.94 4.73
CA ASP A 242 -6.50 12.10 4.88
C ASP A 242 -7.24 11.98 3.55
N SER A 243 -6.66 11.28 2.58
CA SER A 243 -7.33 11.06 1.30
C SER A 243 -8.55 10.15 1.48
N GLU A 244 -9.69 10.51 0.88
CA GLU A 244 -10.92 9.69 0.84
C GLU A 244 -10.65 8.27 0.30
N ILE A 245 -9.60 8.10 -0.50
CA ILE A 245 -9.12 6.84 -1.04
C ILE A 245 -8.71 5.87 0.09
N LEU A 246 -8.01 6.34 1.12
CA LEU A 246 -7.60 5.50 2.26
C LEU A 246 -8.84 4.99 3.00
N SER A 247 -9.83 5.85 3.24
CA SER A 247 -11.09 5.43 3.86
C SER A 247 -11.82 4.39 3.01
N LYS A 248 -11.86 4.57 1.68
CA LYS A 248 -12.45 3.60 0.74
C LYS A 248 -11.75 2.24 0.79
N ILE A 249 -10.41 2.22 0.84
CA ILE A 249 -9.63 0.98 0.96
C ILE A 249 -9.96 0.28 2.27
N LEU A 250 -9.93 1.00 3.40
CA LEU A 250 -10.17 0.44 4.73
C LEU A 250 -11.59 -0.13 4.86
N ILE A 251 -12.61 0.55 4.35
CA ILE A 251 -13.99 0.05 4.36
C ILE A 251 -14.10 -1.25 3.54
N LYS A 252 -13.57 -1.26 2.30
CA LYS A 252 -13.59 -2.46 1.46
C LYS A 252 -12.82 -3.61 2.11
N TYR A 253 -11.66 -3.32 2.71
CA TYR A 253 -10.86 -4.32 3.40
C TYR A 253 -11.62 -4.89 4.60
N ALA A 254 -12.26 -4.05 5.42
CA ALA A 254 -13.05 -4.50 6.57
C ALA A 254 -14.22 -5.41 6.16
N VAL A 255 -14.94 -5.04 5.10
CA VAL A 255 -16.04 -5.84 4.55
C VAL A 255 -15.54 -7.19 4.05
N TYR A 256 -14.46 -7.20 3.25
CA TYR A 256 -13.86 -8.43 2.74
C TYR A 256 -13.35 -9.33 3.87
N SER A 257 -12.62 -8.78 4.84
CA SER A 257 -12.12 -9.50 6.00
C SER A 257 -13.25 -10.12 6.82
N THR A 258 -14.36 -9.40 7.01
CA THR A 258 -15.55 -9.95 7.68
C THR A 258 -16.16 -11.11 6.90
N GLN A 259 -16.21 -11.02 5.56
CA GLN A 259 -16.74 -12.09 4.71
C GLN A 259 -15.86 -13.35 4.72
N VAL A 260 -14.54 -13.18 4.79
CA VAL A 260 -13.57 -14.28 4.86
C VAL A 260 -13.46 -14.86 6.29
N GLY A 261 -14.02 -14.17 7.30
CA GLY A 261 -13.99 -14.59 8.70
C GLY A 261 -12.77 -14.09 9.48
N ASP A 262 -11.95 -13.20 8.91
CA ASP A 262 -10.83 -12.54 9.56
C ASP A 262 -11.29 -11.29 10.32
N TYR A 263 -12.05 -11.52 11.39
CA TYR A 263 -12.70 -10.44 12.14
C TYR A 263 -11.70 -9.45 12.76
N GLU A 264 -10.51 -9.86 13.18
CA GLU A 264 -9.51 -8.95 13.74
C GLU A 264 -9.00 -7.95 12.71
N MET A 265 -8.74 -8.39 11.47
CA MET A 265 -8.35 -7.46 10.41
C MET A 265 -9.45 -6.44 10.09
N ALA A 266 -10.71 -6.86 10.17
CA ALA A 266 -11.84 -5.95 10.02
C ALA A 266 -11.90 -4.93 11.17
N VAL A 267 -11.68 -5.37 12.41
CA VAL A 267 -11.60 -4.50 13.59
C VAL A 267 -10.46 -3.49 13.47
N LEU A 268 -9.26 -3.90 13.05
CA LEU A 268 -8.13 -2.98 12.79
C LEU A 268 -8.50 -1.88 11.80
N CYS A 269 -9.19 -2.25 10.71
CA CYS A 269 -9.63 -1.29 9.72
C CYS A 269 -10.64 -0.28 10.31
N TYR A 270 -11.61 -0.75 11.10
CA TYR A 270 -12.59 0.11 11.75
C TYR A 270 -11.97 1.01 12.83
N ILE A 271 -11.03 0.50 13.64
CA ILE A 271 -10.26 1.30 14.60
C ILE A 271 -9.54 2.43 13.88
N ARG A 272 -8.89 2.13 12.75
CA ARG A 272 -8.22 3.16 11.94
C ARG A 272 -9.20 4.19 11.37
N LEU A 273 -10.40 3.78 10.99
CA LEU A 273 -11.46 4.69 10.54
C LEU A 273 -12.05 5.53 11.68
N GLY A 274 -11.75 5.22 12.94
CA GLY A 274 -12.42 5.80 14.11
C GLY A 274 -13.85 5.29 14.32
N ASP A 275 -14.27 4.27 13.57
CA ASP A 275 -15.61 3.69 13.62
C ASP A 275 -15.67 2.57 14.67
N LEU A 276 -15.68 2.98 15.94
CA LEU A 276 -15.64 2.04 17.06
C LEU A 276 -16.92 1.25 17.24
N GLU A 277 -18.05 1.78 16.75
CA GLU A 277 -19.33 1.07 16.79
C GLU A 277 -19.28 -0.18 15.90
N ASN A 278 -18.81 -0.04 14.65
CA ASN A 278 -18.67 -1.18 13.75
C ASN A 278 -17.50 -2.10 14.15
N ALA A 279 -16.43 -1.56 14.74
CA ALA A 279 -15.40 -2.38 15.37
C ALA A 279 -15.98 -3.29 16.47
N TYR A 280 -16.76 -2.73 17.39
CA TYR A 280 -17.41 -3.46 18.49
C TYR A 280 -18.38 -4.53 17.99
N LYS A 281 -19.26 -4.19 17.04
CA LYS A 281 -20.20 -5.15 16.43
C LYS A 281 -19.49 -6.31 15.75
N THR A 282 -18.38 -6.03 15.06
CA THR A 282 -17.58 -7.04 14.36
C THR A 282 -16.87 -7.96 15.35
N LEU A 283 -16.38 -7.41 16.47
CA LEU A 283 -15.73 -8.17 17.53
C LEU A 283 -16.70 -9.13 18.23
N ILE A 284 -17.91 -8.68 18.59
CA ILE A 284 -18.91 -9.54 19.25
C ILE A 284 -19.30 -10.72 18.36
N ARG A 285 -19.39 -10.50 17.04
CA ARG A 285 -19.73 -11.55 16.07
C ARG A 285 -18.72 -12.69 16.05
N ARG A 286 -17.46 -12.44 16.44
CA ARG A 286 -16.39 -13.43 16.41
C ARG A 286 -16.60 -14.60 17.40
N ASN A 287 -17.35 -14.39 18.50
CA ASN A 287 -17.71 -15.38 19.54
C ASN A 287 -16.82 -16.65 19.55
N SER A 288 -15.65 -16.59 20.18
CA SER A 288 -14.74 -17.73 20.33
C SER A 288 -14.73 -18.22 21.78
N LYS A 289 -15.02 -19.51 22.00
CA LYS A 289 -15.17 -20.13 23.34
C LYS A 289 -13.93 -20.89 23.83
N ASN A 290 -12.84 -20.91 23.07
CA ASN A 290 -11.83 -21.97 23.22
C ASN A 290 -10.46 -21.54 23.75
N ASP A 291 -10.27 -20.27 24.15
CA ASP A 291 -8.96 -19.80 24.62
C ASP A 291 -9.08 -18.64 25.61
N SER A 292 -8.60 -18.84 26.85
CA SER A 292 -8.83 -17.92 27.98
C SER A 292 -8.09 -16.59 27.84
N GLU A 293 -6.90 -16.59 27.25
CA GLU A 293 -6.14 -15.35 27.00
C GLU A 293 -6.76 -14.56 25.84
N PHE A 294 -7.22 -15.27 24.81
CA PHE A 294 -7.97 -14.66 23.71
C PHE A 294 -9.28 -14.02 24.22
N GLU A 295 -9.99 -14.71 25.13
CA GLU A 295 -11.19 -14.18 25.77
C GLU A 295 -10.89 -12.97 26.65
N HIS A 296 -9.73 -12.94 27.32
CA HIS A 296 -9.29 -11.78 28.10
C HIS A 296 -9.04 -10.56 27.22
N CYS A 297 -8.26 -10.69 26.14
CA CYS A 297 -8.01 -9.60 25.19
C CYS A 297 -9.31 -9.11 24.54
N LEU A 298 -10.23 -10.04 24.23
CA LEU A 298 -11.52 -9.71 23.63
C LEU A 298 -12.40 -8.94 24.63
N LYS A 299 -12.44 -9.36 25.90
CA LYS A 299 -13.14 -8.64 26.98
C LYS A 299 -12.56 -7.26 27.17
N LEU A 300 -11.24 -7.13 27.31
CA LEU A 300 -10.56 -5.85 27.51
C LEU A 300 -10.85 -4.86 26.37
N LEU A 301 -10.72 -5.30 25.12
CA LEU A 301 -11.00 -4.46 23.96
C LEU A 301 -12.49 -4.08 23.89
N SER A 302 -13.38 -5.02 24.24
CA SER A 302 -14.82 -4.76 24.30
C SER A 302 -15.21 -3.76 25.38
N GLU A 303 -14.58 -3.80 26.55
CA GLU A 303 -14.77 -2.84 27.64
C GLU A 303 -14.26 -1.46 27.24
N LYS A 304 -13.06 -1.39 26.65
CA LYS A 304 -12.50 -0.13 26.13
C LYS A 304 -13.44 0.53 25.11
N PHE A 305 -14.03 -0.24 24.19
CA PHE A 305 -15.01 0.28 23.25
C PHE A 305 -16.32 0.73 23.92
N LYS A 306 -16.84 -0.01 24.90
CA LYS A 306 -18.05 0.37 25.65
C LYS A 306 -17.88 1.69 26.40
N VAL A 307 -16.75 1.85 27.10
CA VAL A 307 -16.40 3.08 27.82
C VAL A 307 -16.35 4.26 26.85
N TYR A 308 -15.77 4.09 25.68
CA TYR A 308 -15.69 5.15 24.68
C TYR A 308 -17.06 5.51 24.06
N LEU A 309 -17.92 4.52 23.85
CA LEU A 309 -19.24 4.71 23.22
C LEU A 309 -20.33 5.18 24.21
N ASN A 310 -20.04 5.32 25.52
CA ASN A 310 -21.02 5.56 26.58
C ASN A 310 -22.20 4.57 26.55
N VAL A 311 -21.94 3.32 26.14
CA VAL A 311 -22.95 2.26 26.12
C VAL A 311 -22.78 1.44 27.40
N GLU A 312 -23.68 1.65 28.37
CA GLU A 312 -23.79 0.82 29.59
C GLU A 312 -24.19 -0.63 29.26
#